data_AF-A0A964LAJ1-F1
#
_entry.id   AF-A0A964LAJ1-F1
#
_cell.length_a   1.000
_cell.length_b   1.000
_cell.length_c   1.000
_cell.angle_alpha   90.00
_cell.angle_beta   90.00
_cell.angle_gamma   90.00
#
_symmetry.space_group_name_H-M   'P 1'
#
loop_
_entity.id
_entity.type
_entity.pdbx_description
1 polymer ?
#
loop_
_entity_poly.entity_id
_entity_poly.type
_entity_poly.pdbx_seq_one_letter_code
_entity_poly.pdbx_strand_id
1 'polypeptide(L)'
;MKQRKWFWFAAPVLTIIVLGLVCYAFQASDGHADTTISVVKGPKAAEPLPIRQVVLFNSGVGYFQREGEVDGNARVELSFPVSDINDLLKSLVLQDAKGQIGTVNYDSSDPIEKILRSFAVDLTTNPTFGQILN
;
A
#
# COMPACT_ATOMS: atom_id res chain seq x y z
N MET A 1 79.15 1.72 23.02
CA MET A 1 77.99 2.26 23.79
C MET A 1 77.10 3.01 22.80
N LYS A 2 75.77 2.92 22.69
CA LYS A 2 74.68 2.17 23.35
C LYS A 2 73.42 2.37 22.47
N GLN A 3 73.36 1.74 21.29
CA GLN A 3 72.23 1.83 20.35
C GLN A 3 71.35 0.59 20.49
N ARG A 4 70.52 0.51 21.55
CA ARG A 4 69.61 -0.64 21.79
C ARG A 4 68.60 -0.32 22.91
N LYS A 5 67.77 0.71 22.73
CA LYS A 5 66.60 0.94 23.60
C LYS A 5 65.35 1.50 22.89
N TRP A 6 65.46 1.96 21.65
CA TRP A 6 64.32 2.60 20.96
C TRP A 6 63.37 1.62 20.25
N PHE A 7 63.85 0.43 19.88
CA PHE A 7 63.01 -0.60 19.25
C PHE A 7 61.99 -1.26 20.20
N TRP A 8 62.15 -1.10 21.53
CA TRP A 8 61.24 -1.71 22.50
C TRP A 8 59.95 -0.90 22.74
N PHE A 9 59.91 0.36 22.30
CA PHE A 9 58.71 1.22 22.40
C PHE A 9 57.90 1.29 21.09
N ALA A 10 58.47 0.90 19.94
CA ALA A 10 57.75 0.87 18.66
C ALA A 10 56.86 -0.39 18.50
N ALA A 11 57.22 -1.49 19.18
CA ALA A 11 56.45 -2.73 19.16
C ALA A 11 55.01 -2.62 19.72
N PRO A 12 54.74 -1.97 20.88
CA PRO A 12 53.38 -1.89 21.42
C PRO A 12 52.45 -0.96 20.62
N VAL A 13 53.00 0.07 19.95
CA VAL A 13 52.19 1.02 19.16
C VAL A 13 51.67 0.36 17.89
N LEU A 14 52.49 -0.46 17.23
CA LEU A 14 52.08 -1.17 16.03
C LEU A 14 51.04 -2.26 16.33
N THR A 15 51.12 -2.91 17.50
CA THR A 15 50.12 -3.90 17.93
C THR A 15 48.76 -3.27 18.25
N ILE A 16 48.72 -2.05 18.80
CA ILE A 16 47.45 -1.35 19.07
C ILE A 16 46.77 -0.94 17.76
N ILE A 17 47.53 -0.51 16.75
CA ILE A 17 46.99 -0.13 15.44
C ILE A 17 46.43 -1.35 14.69
N VAL A 18 47.17 -2.47 14.69
CA VAL A 18 46.71 -3.71 14.05
C VAL A 18 45.48 -4.27 14.77
N LEU A 19 45.44 -4.23 16.11
CA LEU A 19 44.29 -4.69 16.88
C LEU A 19 43.05 -3.80 16.64
N GLY A 20 43.23 -2.49 16.51
CA GLY A 20 42.15 -1.56 16.17
C GLY A 20 41.54 -1.82 14.78
N LEU A 21 42.38 -2.10 13.77
CA LEU A 21 41.91 -2.46 12.43
C LEU A 21 41.19 -3.81 12.39
N VAL A 22 41.69 -4.80 13.14
CA VAL A 22 41.03 -6.11 13.26
C VAL A 22 39.70 -5.98 14.01
N CYS A 23 39.62 -5.16 15.07
CA CYS A 23 38.38 -4.92 15.81
C CYS A 23 37.34 -4.16 14.96
N TYR A 24 37.78 -3.18 14.14
CA TYR A 24 36.89 -2.50 13.19
C TYR A 24 36.32 -3.46 12.14
N ALA A 25 37.15 -4.37 11.61
CA ALA A 25 36.68 -5.40 10.67
C ALA A 25 35.75 -6.43 11.34
N PHE A 26 35.97 -6.75 12.62
CA PHE A 26 35.12 -7.68 13.37
C PHE A 26 33.77 -7.06 13.75
N GLN A 27 33.72 -5.75 14.04
CA GLN A 27 32.48 -5.03 14.35
C GLN A 27 31.63 -4.76 13.11
N ALA A 28 32.24 -4.77 11.91
CA ALA A 28 31.51 -4.78 10.64
C ALA A 28 30.86 -6.14 10.32
N SER A 29 31.07 -7.15 11.17
CA SER A 29 30.50 -8.50 11.03
C SER A 29 29.34 -8.74 12.01
N ASP A 30 28.56 -7.70 12.33
CA ASP A 30 27.23 -7.86 12.93
C ASP A 30 26.32 -8.55 11.90
N GLY A 31 26.44 -9.87 11.87
CA GLY A 31 25.46 -10.77 11.28
C GLY A 31 24.18 -10.64 12.09
N HIS A 32 23.37 -9.65 11.72
CA HIS A 32 21.95 -9.66 12.03
C HIS A 32 21.39 -10.91 11.35
N ALA A 33 21.13 -11.93 12.17
CA ALA A 33 20.32 -13.07 11.80
C ALA A 33 18.99 -12.52 11.31
N ASP A 34 18.88 -12.44 9.99
CA ASP A 34 17.70 -12.02 9.26
C ASP A 34 16.64 -13.09 9.49
N THR A 35 15.96 -13.00 10.63
CA THR A 35 14.59 -13.51 10.71
C THR A 35 13.75 -12.52 9.92
N THR A 36 13.86 -12.59 8.59
CA THR A 36 12.94 -11.96 7.66
C THR A 36 11.60 -12.63 7.89
N ILE A 37 10.86 -12.12 8.88
CA ILE A 37 9.41 -12.06 8.73
C ILE A 37 9.25 -11.30 7.42
N SER A 38 8.95 -12.06 6.36
CA SER A 38 8.49 -11.51 5.09
C SER A 38 7.21 -10.76 5.41
N VAL A 39 7.34 -9.51 5.84
CA VAL A 39 6.26 -8.55 5.81
C VAL A 39 5.95 -8.49 4.34
N VAL A 40 4.90 -9.21 3.94
CA VAL A 40 4.28 -9.07 2.63
C VAL A 40 3.94 -7.58 2.55
N LYS A 41 4.85 -6.81 1.96
CA LYS A 41 4.67 -5.38 1.75
C LYS A 41 3.42 -5.30 0.91
N GLY A 42 2.33 -4.83 1.53
CA GLY A 42 1.07 -4.65 0.84
C GLY A 42 1.29 -3.81 -0.43
N PRO A 43 0.43 -3.95 -1.44
CA PRO A 43 0.55 -3.19 -2.68
C PRO A 43 0.77 -1.71 -2.36
N LYS A 44 1.81 -1.11 -2.96
CA LYS A 44 2.07 0.32 -2.81
C LYS A 44 0.87 1.08 -3.40
N ALA A 45 0.33 2.07 -2.71
CA ALA A 45 -0.68 2.93 -3.29
C ALA A 45 -0.06 3.69 -4.47
N ALA A 46 -0.68 3.62 -5.65
CA ALA A 46 -0.29 4.41 -6.80
C ALA A 46 -0.83 5.83 -6.66
N GLU A 47 -0.11 6.80 -7.24
CA GLU A 47 -0.66 8.13 -7.44
C GLU A 47 -1.92 8.06 -8.35
N PRO A 48 -2.91 8.94 -8.13
CA PRO A 48 -4.14 8.92 -8.90
C PRO A 48 -3.84 9.20 -10.38
N LEU A 49 -4.37 8.34 -11.25
CA LEU A 49 -4.17 8.50 -12.70
C LEU A 49 -4.83 9.79 -13.20
N PRO A 50 -4.09 10.65 -13.94
CA PRO A 50 -4.63 11.89 -14.45
C PRO A 50 -5.63 11.63 -15.56
N ILE A 51 -6.61 12.53 -15.69
CA ILE A 51 -7.57 12.50 -16.80
C ILE A 51 -6.86 13.02 -18.06
N ARG A 52 -6.87 12.22 -19.13
CA ARG A 52 -6.27 12.58 -20.43
C ARG A 52 -7.29 12.99 -21.48
N GLN A 53 -8.50 12.44 -21.40
CA GLN A 53 -9.56 12.74 -22.36
C GLN A 53 -10.91 12.80 -21.65
N VAL A 54 -11.71 13.79 -22.06
CA VAL A 54 -13.12 13.93 -21.68
C VAL A 54 -13.93 14.13 -22.94
N VAL A 55 -14.97 13.31 -23.14
CA VAL A 55 -15.92 13.46 -24.23
C VAL A 55 -17.32 13.59 -23.64
N LEU A 56 -18.05 14.62 -24.03
CA LEU A 56 -19.43 14.83 -23.59
C LEU A 56 -20.36 14.57 -24.77
N PHE A 57 -21.36 13.72 -24.55
CA PHE A 57 -22.36 13.39 -25.56
C PHE A 57 -23.65 14.19 -25.31
N ASN A 58 -24.40 14.51 -26.37
CA ASN A 58 -25.70 15.19 -26.27
C ASN A 58 -26.78 14.35 -25.54
N SER A 59 -26.49 13.06 -25.29
CA SER A 59 -27.32 12.20 -24.45
C SER A 59 -27.21 12.51 -22.95
N GLY A 60 -26.29 13.40 -22.54
CA GLY A 60 -26.02 13.69 -21.13
C GLY A 60 -25.04 12.72 -20.46
N VAL A 61 -24.39 11.84 -21.22
CA VAL A 61 -23.35 10.93 -20.73
C VAL A 61 -21.96 11.52 -21.01
N GLY A 62 -21.04 11.35 -20.06
CA GLY A 62 -19.63 11.70 -20.21
C GLY A 62 -18.73 10.47 -20.27
N TYR A 63 -17.73 10.49 -21.16
CA TYR A 63 -16.64 9.52 -21.20
C TYR A 63 -15.37 10.14 -20.63
N PHE A 64 -14.75 9.47 -19.68
CA PHE A 64 -13.55 9.92 -18.99
C PHE A 64 -12.44 8.87 -19.15
N GLN A 65 -11.35 9.25 -19.79
CA GLN A 65 -10.16 8.42 -19.88
C GLN A 65 -9.11 8.92 -18.88
N ARG A 66 -8.65 8.01 -18.03
CA ARG A 66 -7.52 8.23 -17.13
C ARG A 66 -6.37 7.32 -17.54
N GLU A 67 -5.19 7.90 -17.67
CA GLU A 67 -4.01 7.19 -18.17
C GLU A 67 -2.75 7.77 -17.55
N GLY A 68 -1.85 6.89 -17.13
CA GLY A 68 -0.57 7.23 -16.52
C GLY A 68 0.28 5.98 -16.31
N GLU A 69 1.54 6.19 -15.96
CA GLU A 69 2.45 5.09 -15.63
C GLU A 69 2.25 4.66 -14.17
N VAL A 70 2.23 3.34 -13.96
CA VAL A 70 2.13 2.73 -12.64
C VAL A 70 3.42 1.95 -12.40
N ASP A 71 4.13 2.28 -11.31
CA ASP A 71 5.41 1.67 -10.96
C ASP A 71 5.22 0.42 -10.09
N GLY A 72 5.74 -0.71 -10.55
CA GLY A 72 5.69 -2.00 -9.85
C GLY A 72 4.27 -2.54 -9.65
N ASN A 73 4.08 -3.32 -8.58
CA ASN A 73 2.76 -3.82 -8.18
C ASN A 73 2.08 -2.80 -7.26
N ALA A 74 1.33 -1.89 -7.86
CA ALA A 74 0.66 -0.82 -7.15
C ALA A 74 -0.87 -0.87 -7.33
N ARG A 75 -1.59 -0.42 -6.30
CA ARG A 75 -3.03 -0.33 -6.32
C ARG A 75 -3.44 1.08 -6.73
N VAL A 76 -4.22 1.18 -7.80
CA VAL A 76 -4.84 2.44 -8.23
C VAL A 76 -6.23 2.53 -7.62
N GLU A 77 -6.49 3.61 -6.90
CA GLU A 77 -7.81 3.91 -6.34
C GLU A 77 -8.53 4.92 -7.24
N LEU A 78 -9.80 4.64 -7.54
CA LEU A 78 -10.66 5.51 -8.33
C LEU A 78 -11.95 5.77 -7.54
N SER A 79 -12.22 7.03 -7.22
CA SER A 79 -13.39 7.45 -6.46
C SER A 79 -14.47 8.00 -7.38
N PHE A 80 -15.72 7.59 -7.16
CA PHE A 80 -16.88 8.01 -7.93
C PHE A 80 -18.10 8.25 -7.02
N PRO A 81 -19.07 9.07 -7.45
CA PRO A 81 -20.34 9.21 -6.76
C PRO A 81 -21.08 7.86 -6.68
N VAL A 82 -21.73 7.60 -5.54
CA VAL A 82 -22.47 6.35 -5.30
C VAL A 82 -23.58 6.13 -6.33
N SER A 83 -24.23 7.21 -6.79
CA SER A 83 -25.26 7.17 -7.83
C SER A 83 -24.79 6.57 -9.14
N ASP A 84 -23.49 6.68 -9.44
CA ASP A 84 -22.93 6.38 -10.75
C ASP A 84 -22.26 4.99 -10.78
N ILE A 85 -22.16 4.32 -9.62
CA ILE A 85 -21.47 3.03 -9.48
C ILE A 85 -22.06 1.96 -10.40
N ASN A 86 -23.38 1.89 -10.52
CA ASN A 86 -24.03 0.90 -11.39
C ASN A 86 -23.61 1.06 -12.85
N ASP A 87 -23.50 2.30 -13.32
CA ASP A 87 -23.16 2.59 -14.70
C ASP A 87 -21.66 2.39 -14.91
N LEU A 88 -20.84 2.80 -13.94
CA LEU A 88 -19.42 2.49 -13.89
C LEU A 88 -19.14 1.00 -14.00
N LEU A 89 -19.80 0.15 -13.21
CA LEU A 89 -19.56 -1.29 -13.25
C LEU A 89 -19.93 -1.91 -14.61
N LYS A 90 -20.88 -1.29 -15.34
CA LYS A 90 -21.30 -1.74 -16.67
C LYS A 90 -20.41 -1.22 -17.79
N SER A 91 -19.73 -0.09 -17.61
CA SER A 91 -18.99 0.59 -18.67
C SER A 91 -17.48 0.73 -18.41
N LEU A 92 -16.97 0.32 -17.25
CA LEU A 92 -15.55 0.43 -16.92
C LEU A 92 -14.73 -0.52 -17.80
N VAL A 93 -13.76 0.06 -18.51
CA VAL A 93 -12.76 -0.67 -19.28
C VAL A 93 -11.40 -0.36 -18.70
N LEU A 94 -10.65 -1.41 -18.37
CA LEU A 94 -9.27 -1.31 -17.89
C LEU A 94 -8.35 -1.91 -18.94
N GLN A 95 -7.26 -1.22 -19.23
CA GLN A 95 -6.23 -1.69 -20.15
C GLN A 95 -4.85 -1.42 -19.55
N ASP A 96 -3.98 -2.41 -19.63
CA ASP A 96 -2.56 -2.29 -19.37
C ASP A 96 -1.81 -2.76 -20.63
N ALA A 97 -0.88 -1.94 -21.13
CA ALA A 97 -0.12 -2.22 -22.33
C ALA A 97 1.12 -3.09 -22.06
N LYS A 98 1.68 -3.07 -20.84
CA LYS A 98 2.96 -3.69 -20.50
C LYS A 98 2.86 -4.74 -19.39
N GLY A 99 1.71 -4.85 -18.74
CA GLY A 99 1.50 -5.76 -17.62
C GLY A 99 0.14 -6.45 -17.67
N GLN A 100 -0.36 -6.79 -16.49
CA GLN A 100 -1.63 -7.48 -16.30
C GLN A 100 -2.45 -6.79 -15.21
N ILE A 101 -3.74 -6.70 -15.44
CA ILE A 101 -4.69 -6.13 -14.48
C ILE A 101 -5.02 -7.19 -13.44
N GLY A 102 -4.82 -6.84 -12.16
CA GLY A 102 -5.18 -7.69 -11.03
C GLY A 102 -6.66 -7.62 -10.69
N THR A 103 -6.99 -8.00 -9.45
CA THR A 103 -8.38 -7.95 -8.95
C THR A 103 -8.87 -6.51 -8.81
N VAL A 104 -10.03 -6.22 -9.40
CA VAL A 104 -10.77 -4.99 -9.17
C VAL A 104 -11.70 -5.19 -7.97
N ASN A 105 -11.56 -4.35 -6.95
CA ASN A 105 -12.42 -4.38 -5.77
C ASN A 105 -13.23 -3.09 -5.69
N TYR A 106 -14.51 -3.22 -5.33
CA TYR A 106 -15.41 -2.11 -5.06
C TYR A 106 -16.07 -2.37 -3.71
N ASP A 107 -16.19 -1.32 -2.89
CA ASP A 107 -16.82 -1.41 -1.59
C ASP A 107 -18.35 -1.36 -1.75
N SER A 108 -18.98 -2.54 -1.77
CA SER A 108 -20.43 -2.67 -1.82
C SER A 108 -21.04 -2.09 -0.55
N SER A 109 -21.66 -0.91 -0.65
CA SER A 109 -22.48 -0.35 0.42
C SER A 109 -23.87 -0.97 0.35
N ASP A 110 -24.18 -1.88 1.27
CA ASP A 110 -25.58 -2.33 1.42
C ASP A 110 -26.43 -1.13 1.85
N PRO A 111 -27.60 -0.88 1.21
CA PRO A 111 -28.50 0.19 1.62
C PRO A 111 -28.85 0.03 3.10
N ILE A 112 -28.91 1.14 3.85
CA ILE A 112 -29.32 1.13 5.26
C ILE A 112 -30.66 0.40 5.42
N GLU A 113 -31.58 0.51 4.46
CA GLU A 113 -32.85 -0.23 4.52
C GLU A 113 -32.70 -1.76 4.50
N LYS A 114 -31.67 -2.29 3.82
CA LYS A 114 -31.37 -3.73 3.81
C LYS A 114 -30.79 -4.19 5.14
N ILE A 115 -29.93 -3.36 5.74
CA ILE A 115 -29.41 -3.57 7.09
C ILE A 115 -30.57 -3.49 8.10
N LEU A 116 -31.45 -2.49 7.98
CA LEU A 116 -32.62 -2.30 8.85
C LEU A 116 -33.64 -3.45 8.74
N ARG A 117 -33.89 -3.98 7.53
CA ARG A 117 -34.74 -5.17 7.32
C ARG A 117 -34.12 -6.47 7.81
N SER A 118 -32.79 -6.52 7.97
CA SER A 118 -32.10 -7.71 8.49
C SER A 118 -32.17 -7.82 10.01
N PHE A 119 -32.57 -6.75 10.71
CA PHE A 119 -32.89 -6.85 12.14
C PHE A 119 -34.20 -7.60 12.33
N ALA A 120 -34.32 -8.32 13.46
CA ALA A 120 -35.51 -9.10 13.81
C ALA A 120 -36.80 -8.26 13.93
N VAL A 121 -36.68 -6.93 13.91
CA VAL A 121 -37.78 -5.96 13.96
C VAL A 121 -37.62 -5.00 12.79
N ASP A 122 -38.56 -5.01 11.85
CA ASP A 122 -38.59 -4.07 10.72
C ASP A 122 -39.01 -2.68 11.21
N LEU A 123 -38.03 -1.78 11.32
CA LEU A 123 -38.25 -0.39 11.75
C LEU A 123 -38.57 0.55 10.57
N THR A 124 -38.61 0.06 9.33
CA THR A 124 -38.83 0.92 8.14
C THR A 124 -40.21 1.57 8.12
N THR A 125 -41.18 1.00 8.84
CA THR A 125 -42.55 1.51 8.95
C THR A 125 -42.77 2.45 10.14
N ASN A 126 -41.71 2.75 10.92
CA ASN A 126 -41.77 3.51 12.17
C ASN A 126 -42.86 2.97 13.15
N PRO A 127 -42.76 1.69 13.56
CA PRO A 127 -43.74 1.09 14.45
C PRO A 127 -43.64 1.66 15.87
N THR A 128 -44.78 1.75 16.54
CA THR A 128 -44.86 2.16 17.95
C THR A 128 -44.31 1.08 18.88
N PHE A 129 -43.84 1.45 20.08
CA PHE A 129 -43.26 0.53 21.06
C PHE A 129 -44.17 -0.68 21.38
N GLY A 130 -45.48 -0.48 21.43
CA GLY A 130 -46.46 -1.55 21.67
C GLY A 130 -46.57 -2.58 20.53
N GLN A 131 -46.16 -2.23 19.30
CA GLN A 131 -46.17 -3.14 18.15
C GLN A 131 -44.91 -4.02 18.09
N ILE A 132 -43.86 -3.67 18.86
CA ILE A 132 -42.59 -4.38 18.91
C ILE A 132 -42.60 -5.47 20.01
N LEU A 133 -43.46 -5.33 21.03
CA LEU A 133 -43.47 -6.14 22.26
C LEU A 133 -44.55 -7.23 22.33
N ASN A 134 -45.25 -7.53 21.24
CA ASN A 134 -46.31 -8.56 21.23
C ASN A 134 -45.80 -9.93 20.80
#